data_AF-A0A841JLZ2-F1
#
_entry.id   AF-A0A841JLZ2-F1
#
_cell.length_a   1.000
_cell.length_b   1.000
_cell.length_c   1.000
_cell.angle_alpha   90.00
_cell.angle_beta   90.00
_cell.angle_gamma   90.00
#
_symmetry.space_group_name_H-M   'P 1'
#
loop_
_entity.id
_entity.type
_entity.pdbx_description
1 polymer ?
#
loop_
_entity_poly.entity_id
_entity_poly.type
_entity_poly.pdbx_seq_one_letter_code
_entity_poly.pdbx_strand_id
1 'polypeptide(L)'
;MEHATGILSTFSAALAGSLVTAIWEGTVLAASIALCLHLVKGIPAAVRSALWTAVLLFVVLLHFVPFFGIRSAEAQLGAAKTLHVDLRWSMAIVALWAVFSLVRAAQLVHSAIGLHRIAKRAIPVAASPECAVLLRTRLRSARLCVSADVDRPSVIGFFAPRVLIPLALYEKLPASELEQIVMHEMEHLRRGDDWTNLLQKLSVVLFPLNPVLLFVDRRLCAERELACDDRVLHLTRARKAYATCLVNLAEHSMLRRSASLVLGAWERQSELGRRVRRILRGPESVMGRRQMRLVTSALLLGMMTGAFTLAREPQLISFAPRPALPMEASIMPAARYVPASFRTTMPALKMVDTVFHLPAASPDKQPVKPAIAPKPRLRKAVRTIPANRITLADISERRALSSRMPQRAAVLVLTDWTGVPLPPRLGLVVSDDIYSYAAVPTPNGWLIVQL
;
A
#
# COMPACT_ATOMS: atom_id res chain seq x y z
N MET A 1 -5.81 43.41 15.99
CA MET A 1 -5.55 41.99 16.37
C MET A 1 -6.65 41.05 15.86
N GLU A 2 -7.92 41.46 15.88
CA GLU A 2 -9.06 40.63 15.42
C GLU A 2 -9.00 40.20 13.94
N HIS A 3 -8.53 41.07 13.03
CA HIS A 3 -8.33 40.71 11.63
C HIS A 3 -7.27 39.61 11.43
N ALA A 4 -6.18 39.64 12.21
CA ALA A 4 -5.11 38.65 12.11
C ALA A 4 -5.56 37.28 12.66
N THR A 5 -6.34 37.26 13.75
CA THR A 5 -6.92 36.03 14.30
C THR A 5 -7.97 35.44 13.36
N GLY A 6 -8.74 36.28 12.65
CA GLY A 6 -9.68 35.85 11.62
C GLY A 6 -8.98 35.12 10.47
N ILE A 7 -7.93 35.73 9.89
CA ILE A 7 -7.17 35.14 8.77
C ILE A 7 -6.48 33.82 9.18
N LEU A 8 -5.90 33.76 10.39
CA LEU A 8 -5.26 32.53 10.88
C LEU A 8 -6.28 31.41 11.06
N SER A 9 -7.47 31.73 11.56
CA SER A 9 -8.52 30.74 11.78
C SER A 9 -9.04 30.13 10.46
N THR A 10 -9.32 30.97 9.46
CA THR A 10 -9.80 30.52 8.15
C THR A 10 -8.74 29.70 7.42
N PHE A 11 -7.47 30.12 7.50
CA PHE A 11 -6.35 29.35 6.95
C PHE A 11 -6.21 27.99 7.65
N SER A 12 -6.28 27.95 8.97
CA SER A 12 -6.19 26.69 9.73
C SER A 12 -7.33 25.72 9.39
N ALA A 13 -8.55 26.24 9.23
CA ALA A 13 -9.73 25.47 8.85
C ALA A 13 -9.57 24.86 7.45
N ALA A 14 -9.12 25.66 6.47
CA ALA A 14 -8.87 25.20 5.11
C ALA A 14 -7.76 24.14 5.05
N LEU A 15 -6.64 24.36 5.76
CA LEU A 15 -5.52 23.42 5.80
C LEU A 15 -5.90 22.11 6.50
N ALA A 16 -6.53 22.16 7.68
CA ALA A 16 -7.01 20.98 8.38
C ALA A 16 -8.04 20.20 7.56
N GLY A 17 -8.98 20.91 6.91
CA GLY A 17 -9.96 20.31 6.00
C GLY A 17 -9.29 19.58 4.84
N SER A 18 -8.27 20.20 4.22
CA SER A 18 -7.49 19.59 3.15
C SER A 18 -6.75 18.32 3.61
N LEU A 19 -6.06 18.39 4.74
CA LEU A 19 -5.31 17.27 5.32
C LEU A 19 -6.20 16.05 5.57
N VAL A 20 -7.39 16.26 6.13
CA VAL A 20 -8.32 15.15 6.42
C VAL A 20 -8.97 14.62 5.14
N THR A 21 -9.36 15.52 4.25
CA THR A 21 -10.04 15.14 3.00
C THR A 21 -9.13 14.31 2.10
N ALA A 22 -7.86 14.69 1.99
CA ALA A 22 -6.88 13.96 1.18
C ALA A 22 -6.58 12.53 1.68
N ILE A 23 -6.92 12.19 2.94
CA ILE A 23 -6.78 10.81 3.45
C ILE A 23 -7.75 9.88 2.75
N TRP A 24 -9.04 10.21 2.73
CA TRP A 24 -10.04 9.31 2.15
C TRP A 24 -10.00 9.35 0.61
N GLU A 25 -9.81 10.53 0.00
CA GLU A 25 -9.65 10.66 -1.45
C GLU A 25 -8.43 9.85 -1.92
N GLY A 26 -7.30 9.98 -1.22
CA GLY A 26 -6.10 9.21 -1.51
C GLY A 26 -6.29 7.71 -1.27
N THR A 27 -7.07 7.32 -0.27
CA THR A 27 -7.38 5.90 0.01
C THR A 27 -8.16 5.28 -1.14
N VAL A 28 -9.21 5.96 -1.62
CA VAL A 28 -10.01 5.51 -2.76
C VAL A 28 -9.14 5.37 -4.01
N LEU A 29 -8.27 6.36 -4.26
CA LEU A 29 -7.37 6.35 -5.42
C LEU A 29 -6.38 5.18 -5.37
N ALA A 30 -5.69 5.02 -4.23
CA ALA A 30 -4.71 3.97 -4.03
C ALA A 30 -5.34 2.57 -4.03
N ALA A 31 -6.52 2.41 -3.44
CA ALA A 31 -7.26 1.15 -3.43
C ALA A 31 -7.74 0.76 -4.83
N SER A 32 -8.23 1.73 -5.61
CA SER A 32 -8.65 1.50 -7.00
C SER A 32 -7.49 1.01 -7.86
N ILE A 33 -6.32 1.67 -7.77
CA ILE A 33 -5.12 1.23 -8.50
C ILE A 33 -4.62 -0.12 -7.99
N ALA A 34 -4.62 -0.37 -6.68
CA ALA A 34 -4.26 -1.67 -6.13
C ALA A 34 -5.16 -2.79 -6.66
N LEU A 35 -6.48 -2.55 -6.72
CA LEU A 35 -7.45 -3.49 -7.26
C LEU A 35 -7.23 -3.73 -8.76
N CYS A 36 -7.07 -2.68 -9.56
CA CYS A 36 -6.77 -2.81 -10.98
C CYS A 36 -5.49 -3.62 -11.23
N LEU A 37 -4.43 -3.37 -10.45
CA LEU A 37 -3.17 -4.12 -10.54
C LEU A 37 -3.30 -5.57 -10.06
N HIS A 38 -4.27 -5.86 -9.18
CA HIS A 38 -4.56 -7.22 -8.75
C HIS A 38 -5.35 -8.00 -9.81
N LEU A 39 -6.29 -7.34 -10.49
CA LEU A 39 -7.14 -7.93 -11.52
C LEU A 39 -6.39 -8.12 -12.85
N VAL A 40 -5.57 -7.13 -13.24
CA VAL A 40 -4.83 -7.16 -14.50
C VAL A 40 -3.44 -7.78 -14.29
N LYS A 41 -3.33 -9.05 -14.66
CA LYS A 41 -2.06 -9.79 -14.61
C LYS A 41 -1.15 -9.42 -15.78
N GLY A 42 0.16 -9.70 -15.64
CA GLY A 42 1.15 -9.51 -16.70
C GLY A 42 1.66 -8.08 -16.87
N ILE A 43 1.34 -7.17 -15.95
CA ILE A 43 1.94 -5.83 -15.89
C ILE A 43 3.35 -5.94 -15.28
N PRO A 44 4.42 -5.54 -15.99
CA PRO A 44 5.78 -5.58 -15.45
C PRO A 44 5.93 -4.77 -14.17
N ALA A 45 6.82 -5.21 -13.27
CA ALA A 45 7.10 -4.49 -12.02
C ALA A 45 7.53 -3.04 -12.28
N ALA A 46 8.28 -2.77 -13.35
CA ALA A 46 8.64 -1.41 -13.76
C ALA A 46 7.42 -0.52 -14.04
N VAL A 47 6.40 -1.04 -14.73
CA VAL A 47 5.17 -0.28 -15.00
C VAL A 47 4.34 -0.10 -13.73
N ARG A 48 4.24 -1.15 -12.89
CA ARG A 48 3.58 -1.04 -11.58
C ARG A 48 4.25 0.03 -10.72
N SER A 49 5.58 0.09 -10.70
CA SER A 49 6.33 1.11 -9.98
C SER A 49 5.98 2.53 -10.48
N ALA A 50 5.89 2.73 -11.80
CA ALA A 50 5.52 4.03 -12.36
C ALA A 50 4.08 4.43 -12.03
N LEU A 51 3.13 3.48 -12.06
CA LEU A 51 1.74 3.71 -11.64
C LEU A 51 1.65 4.10 -10.17
N TRP A 52 2.40 3.44 -9.28
CA TRP A 52 2.46 3.82 -7.87
C TRP A 52 3.13 5.18 -7.64
N THR A 53 4.12 5.56 -8.46
CA THR A 53 4.70 6.90 -8.42
C THR A 53 3.68 7.95 -8.83
N ALA A 54 2.86 7.63 -9.83
CA ALA A 54 1.78 8.51 -10.24
C ALA A 54 0.69 8.62 -9.16
N VAL A 55 0.32 7.53 -8.48
CA VAL A 55 -0.56 7.57 -7.28
C VAL A 55 0.02 8.49 -6.22
N LEU A 56 1.31 8.37 -5.89
CA LEU A 56 1.98 9.25 -4.93
C LEU A 56 1.80 10.73 -5.32
N LEU A 57 2.05 11.07 -6.59
CA LEU A 57 1.91 12.43 -7.11
C LEU A 57 0.47 12.95 -6.98
N PHE A 58 -0.54 12.16 -7.41
CA PHE A 58 -1.93 12.58 -7.30
C PHE A 58 -2.37 12.75 -5.84
N VAL A 59 -2.00 11.83 -4.94
CA VAL A 59 -2.32 11.97 -3.51
C VAL A 59 -1.70 13.24 -2.94
N VAL A 60 -0.45 13.57 -3.30
CA VAL A 60 0.19 14.84 -2.90
C VAL A 60 -0.57 16.04 -3.47
N LEU A 61 -0.89 16.03 -4.76
CA LEU A 61 -1.60 17.13 -5.44
C LEU A 61 -2.99 17.39 -4.86
N LEU A 62 -3.71 16.35 -4.41
CA LEU A 62 -5.04 16.50 -3.78
C LEU A 62 -5.02 17.42 -2.55
N HIS A 63 -3.92 17.46 -1.80
CA HIS A 63 -3.79 18.37 -0.65
C HIS A 63 -3.74 19.85 -1.04
N PHE A 64 -3.40 20.15 -2.31
CA PHE A 64 -3.29 21.52 -2.81
C PHE A 64 -4.55 22.00 -3.54
N VAL A 65 -5.46 21.09 -3.91
CA VAL A 65 -6.72 21.40 -4.63
C VAL A 65 -7.53 22.53 -3.99
N PRO A 66 -7.73 22.59 -2.66
CA PRO A 66 -8.54 23.66 -2.05
C PRO A 66 -7.96 25.06 -2.28
N PHE A 67 -6.64 25.18 -2.44
CA PHE A 67 -5.97 26.47 -2.63
C PHE A 67 -6.09 27.01 -4.05
N PHE A 68 -6.46 26.16 -5.02
CA PHE A 68 -6.66 26.55 -6.41
C PHE A 68 -8.11 26.93 -6.73
N GLY A 69 -9.01 26.94 -5.74
CA GLY A 69 -10.42 27.28 -5.95
C GLY A 69 -11.19 26.29 -6.83
N ILE A 70 -10.66 25.06 -7.00
CA ILE A 70 -11.24 24.03 -7.88
C ILE A 70 -12.53 23.42 -7.28
N ARG A 71 -12.79 23.61 -5.98
CA ARG A 71 -14.01 23.16 -5.32
C ARG A 71 -15.20 24.03 -5.78
N SER A 72 -16.20 23.40 -6.38
CA SER A 72 -17.40 24.07 -6.91
C SER A 72 -18.27 24.66 -5.80
N ALA A 73 -18.94 25.78 -6.09
CA ALA A 73 -19.94 26.38 -5.21
C ALA A 73 -21.15 25.44 -4.94
N GLU A 74 -21.49 24.55 -5.88
CA GLU A 74 -22.52 23.51 -5.68
C GLU A 74 -22.14 22.47 -4.61
N ALA A 75 -20.85 22.23 -4.37
CA ALA A 75 -20.41 21.39 -3.26
C ALA A 75 -20.73 22.00 -1.88
N GLN A 76 -21.01 23.32 -1.83
CA GLN A 76 -21.50 23.99 -0.62
C GLN A 76 -23.03 23.82 -0.42
N LEU A 77 -23.81 23.52 -1.45
CA LEU A 77 -25.25 23.26 -1.31
C LEU A 77 -25.55 21.84 -0.78
N GLY A 78 -24.63 20.89 -0.94
CA GLY A 78 -24.69 19.56 -0.30
C GLY A 78 -24.38 19.57 1.21
N ALA A 79 -24.22 20.75 1.82
CA ALA A 79 -23.79 20.97 3.21
C ALA A 79 -24.66 20.29 4.29
N ALA A 80 -25.83 19.78 3.95
CA ALA A 80 -26.77 19.14 4.88
C ALA A 80 -26.23 17.88 5.59
N LYS A 81 -25.10 17.31 5.16
CA LYS A 81 -24.42 16.16 5.81
C LYS A 81 -22.93 16.38 6.09
N THR A 82 -22.52 17.63 6.36
CA THR A 82 -21.13 17.88 6.78
C THR A 82 -21.02 17.79 8.30
N LEU A 83 -20.01 17.05 8.79
CA LEU A 83 -19.73 17.02 10.22
C LEU A 83 -19.07 18.34 10.60
N HIS A 84 -19.82 19.20 11.31
CA HIS A 84 -19.28 20.44 11.84
C HIS A 84 -18.42 20.15 13.07
N VAL A 85 -17.15 20.50 12.97
CA VAL A 85 -16.18 20.39 14.07
C VAL A 85 -15.78 21.79 14.51
N ASP A 86 -15.64 21.97 15.82
CA ASP A 86 -15.20 23.24 16.39
C ASP A 86 -13.84 23.68 15.84
N LEU A 87 -13.71 24.96 15.55
CA LEU A 87 -12.51 25.60 15.00
C LEU A 87 -11.24 25.33 15.84
N ARG A 88 -11.35 25.08 17.15
CA ARG A 88 -10.18 24.75 17.99
C ARG A 88 -9.47 23.48 17.54
N TRP A 89 -10.22 22.53 16.96
CA TRP A 89 -9.65 21.29 16.44
C TRP A 89 -8.87 21.50 15.14
N SER A 90 -9.22 22.48 14.30
CA SER A 90 -8.41 22.77 13.10
C SER A 90 -7.02 23.25 13.49
N MET A 91 -6.94 24.13 14.50
CA MET A 91 -5.66 24.59 15.05
C MET A 91 -4.86 23.43 15.66
N ALA A 92 -5.51 22.54 16.42
CA ALA A 92 -4.85 21.37 16.99
C ALA A 92 -4.31 20.42 15.90
N ILE A 93 -5.09 20.15 14.84
CA ILE A 93 -4.66 19.32 13.70
C ILE A 93 -3.48 19.95 12.97
N VAL A 94 -3.53 21.25 12.69
CA VAL A 94 -2.45 21.98 12.01
C VAL A 94 -1.19 22.02 12.88
N ALA A 95 -1.32 22.25 14.19
CA ALA A 95 -0.18 22.21 15.11
C ALA A 95 0.45 20.81 15.17
N LEU A 96 -0.38 19.76 15.26
CA LEU A 96 0.08 18.38 15.25
C LEU A 96 0.80 18.04 13.93
N TRP A 97 0.21 18.42 12.81
CA TRP A 97 0.82 18.30 11.48
C TRP A 97 2.18 18.99 11.44
N ALA A 98 2.28 20.25 11.88
CA ALA A 98 3.52 21.02 11.87
C ALA A 98 4.61 20.36 12.71
N VAL A 99 4.27 19.86 13.91
CA VAL A 99 5.21 19.14 14.79
C VAL A 99 5.73 17.87 14.12
N PHE A 100 4.84 17.02 13.59
CA PHE A 100 5.26 15.80 12.92
C PHE A 100 6.07 16.09 11.65
N SER A 101 5.70 17.11 10.87
CA SER A 101 6.42 17.51 9.67
C SER A 101 7.83 17.98 10.02
N LEU A 102 7.98 18.76 11.10
CA LEU A 102 9.27 19.21 11.60
C LEU A 102 10.14 18.03 12.08
N VAL A 103 9.56 17.09 12.82
CA VAL A 103 10.27 15.88 13.26
C VAL A 103 10.74 15.06 12.05
N ARG A 104 9.89 14.86 11.04
CA ARG A 104 10.27 14.14 9.80
C ARG A 104 11.32 14.89 9.00
N ALA A 105 11.24 16.22 8.92
CA ALA A 105 12.23 17.06 8.25
C ALA A 105 13.59 16.94 8.95
N ALA A 106 13.62 17.05 10.28
CA ALA A 106 14.84 16.89 11.07
C ALA A 106 15.45 15.49 10.89
N GLN A 107 14.64 14.43 10.88
CA GLN A 107 15.08 13.06 10.60
C GLN A 107 15.67 12.92 9.18
N LEU A 108 15.04 13.54 8.18
CA LEU A 108 15.53 13.53 6.80
C LEU A 108 16.87 14.27 6.68
N VAL A 109 17.00 15.45 7.29
CA VAL A 109 18.25 16.23 7.32
C VAL A 109 19.35 15.44 8.03
N HIS A 110 19.06 14.85 9.19
CA HIS A 110 20.02 14.02 9.92
C HIS A 110 20.49 12.83 9.08
N SER A 111 19.56 12.14 8.41
CA SER A 111 19.87 11.02 7.52
C SER A 111 20.70 11.46 6.31
N ALA A 112 20.41 12.61 5.72
CA ALA A 112 21.16 13.17 4.61
C ALA A 112 22.59 13.56 5.02
N ILE A 113 22.77 14.16 6.20
CA ILE A 113 24.09 14.46 6.77
C ILE A 113 24.87 13.17 7.03
N GLY A 114 24.23 12.15 7.62
CA GLY A 114 24.82 10.84 7.82
C GLY A 114 25.30 10.21 6.51
N LEU A 115 24.43 10.21 5.48
CA LEU A 115 24.76 9.68 4.16
C LEU A 115 25.92 10.44 3.50
N HIS A 116 25.97 11.77 3.65
CA HIS A 116 27.08 12.59 3.14
C HIS A 116 28.40 12.28 3.85
N ARG A 117 28.36 12.04 5.17
CA ARG A 117 29.54 11.61 5.94
C ARG A 117 30.06 10.26 5.47
N ILE A 118 29.16 9.28 5.29
CA ILE A 118 29.49 7.95 4.73
C ILE A 118 30.10 8.13 3.33
N ALA A 119 29.48 8.96 2.48
CA ALA A 119 29.98 9.25 1.14
C ALA A 119 31.43 9.75 1.18
N LYS A 120 31.73 10.70 2.07
CA LYS A 120 33.08 11.28 2.22
C LYS A 120 34.11 10.26 2.71
N ARG A 121 33.71 9.32 3.57
CA ARG A 121 34.58 8.26 4.13
C ARG A 121 34.75 7.06 3.20
N ALA A 122 33.90 6.92 2.19
CA ALA A 122 33.97 5.81 1.24
C ALA A 122 35.27 5.85 0.42
N ILE A 123 35.92 4.70 0.33
CA ILE A 123 37.22 4.53 -0.33
C ILE A 123 36.97 4.09 -1.78
N PRO A 124 37.45 4.80 -2.81
CA PRO A 124 37.29 4.38 -4.20
C PRO A 124 38.13 3.14 -4.48
N VAL A 125 37.58 2.22 -5.28
CA VAL A 125 38.27 0.99 -5.68
C VAL A 125 38.29 0.88 -7.20
N ALA A 126 39.38 0.36 -7.75
CA ALA A 126 39.50 0.09 -9.18
C ALA A 126 38.47 -0.98 -9.59
N ALA A 127 37.60 -0.64 -10.53
CA ALA A 127 36.65 -1.57 -11.10
C ALA A 127 37.35 -2.45 -12.15
N SER A 128 36.96 -3.74 -12.24
CA SER A 128 37.33 -4.58 -13.38
C SER A 128 36.83 -3.93 -14.69
N PRO A 129 37.44 -4.22 -15.86
CA PRO A 129 36.96 -3.69 -17.14
C PRO A 129 35.47 -3.96 -17.38
N GLU A 130 34.99 -5.13 -16.99
CA GLU A 130 33.59 -5.55 -17.08
C GLU A 130 32.69 -4.70 -16.15
N CYS A 131 33.09 -4.52 -14.88
CA CYS A 131 32.39 -3.64 -13.94
C CYS A 131 32.40 -2.16 -14.39
N ALA A 132 33.50 -1.69 -15.00
CA ALA A 132 33.63 -0.30 -15.43
C ALA A 132 32.59 0.09 -16.49
N VAL A 133 32.22 -0.86 -17.37
CA VAL A 133 31.13 -0.68 -18.33
C VAL A 133 29.78 -0.58 -17.61
N LEU A 134 29.56 -1.42 -16.59
CA LEU A 134 28.31 -1.42 -15.81
C LEU A 134 28.09 -0.13 -15.01
N LEU A 135 29.16 0.51 -14.54
CA LEU A 135 29.12 1.75 -13.77
C LEU A 135 28.73 2.99 -14.59
N ARG A 136 28.60 2.83 -15.91
CA ARG A 136 28.15 3.89 -16.81
C ARG A 136 26.68 3.69 -17.18
N THR A 137 25.94 4.79 -17.17
CA THR A 137 24.59 4.89 -17.75
C THR A 137 24.61 5.97 -18.83
N ARG A 138 23.53 6.08 -19.62
CA ARG A 138 23.43 7.12 -20.67
C ARG A 138 23.52 8.54 -20.11
N LEU A 139 23.13 8.75 -18.85
CA LEU A 139 23.01 10.08 -18.25
C LEU A 139 24.01 10.34 -17.12
N ARG A 140 24.49 9.28 -16.45
CA ARG A 140 25.29 9.36 -15.22
C ARG A 140 26.33 8.26 -15.16
N SER A 141 27.52 8.55 -14.63
CA SER A 141 28.56 7.56 -14.30
C SER A 141 28.71 7.48 -12.79
N ALA A 142 28.72 6.27 -12.24
CA ALA A 142 28.97 6.03 -10.84
C ALA A 142 30.44 5.63 -10.59
N ARG A 143 30.92 5.86 -9.37
CA ARG A 143 32.19 5.32 -8.88
C ARG A 143 31.93 4.13 -7.96
N LEU A 144 32.71 3.07 -8.12
CA LEU A 144 32.72 1.96 -7.17
C LEU A 144 33.54 2.33 -5.94
N CYS A 145 32.94 2.21 -4.77
CA CYS A 145 33.59 2.50 -3.50
C CYS A 145 33.28 1.41 -2.47
N VAL A 146 34.19 1.22 -1.53
CA VAL A 146 33.98 0.38 -0.35
C VAL A 146 33.82 1.25 0.89
N SER A 147 33.01 0.79 1.84
CA SER A 147 32.84 1.48 3.12
C SER A 147 32.58 0.47 4.23
N ALA A 148 33.16 0.71 5.41
CA ALA A 148 32.87 -0.06 6.63
C ALA A 148 31.59 0.41 7.33
N ASP A 149 31.08 1.59 6.97
CA ASP A 149 29.94 2.27 7.59
C ASP A 149 28.58 1.86 6.95
N VAL A 150 28.60 0.92 6.01
CA VAL A 150 27.39 0.39 5.34
C VAL A 150 27.30 -1.11 5.51
N ASP A 151 26.09 -1.60 5.78
CA ASP A 151 25.84 -3.04 5.96
C ASP A 151 25.26 -3.71 4.71
N ARG A 152 24.90 -2.92 3.70
CA ARG A 152 24.31 -3.40 2.45
C ARG A 152 24.85 -2.61 1.26
N PRO A 153 24.97 -3.24 0.08
CA PRO A 153 25.18 -2.55 -1.18
C PRO A 153 24.13 -1.45 -1.35
N SER A 154 24.58 -0.28 -1.79
CA SER A 154 23.67 0.85 -2.04
C SER A 154 24.29 1.87 -2.98
N VAL A 155 23.45 2.56 -3.76
CA VAL A 155 23.86 3.72 -4.54
C VAL A 155 23.51 5.02 -3.81
N ILE A 156 24.48 5.92 -3.71
CA ILE A 156 24.30 7.22 -3.06
C ILE A 156 24.74 8.37 -3.96
N GLY A 157 24.06 9.52 -3.85
CA GLY A 157 24.40 10.76 -4.56
C GLY A 157 23.66 10.94 -5.89
N PHE A 158 23.00 12.08 -6.05
CA PHE A 158 22.18 12.39 -7.23
C PHE A 158 23.00 12.74 -8.48
N PHE A 159 23.99 13.62 -8.33
CA PHE A 159 24.80 14.17 -9.43
C PHE A 159 26.15 13.46 -9.59
N ALA A 160 26.71 12.96 -8.49
CA ALA A 160 27.98 12.22 -8.47
C ALA A 160 27.78 10.87 -7.78
N PRO A 161 27.07 9.93 -8.43
CA PRO A 161 26.66 8.68 -7.81
C PRO A 161 27.86 7.82 -7.41
N ARG A 162 27.74 7.12 -6.29
CA ARG A 162 28.73 6.17 -5.77
C ARG A 162 28.01 4.88 -5.44
N VAL A 163 28.47 3.77 -6.00
CA VAL A 163 28.05 2.43 -5.61
C VAL A 163 28.91 2.04 -4.42
N LEU A 164 28.28 1.96 -3.24
CA LEU A 164 28.93 1.57 -1.99
C LEU A 164 28.75 0.07 -1.77
N ILE A 165 29.86 -0.62 -1.57
CA ILE A 165 29.88 -2.02 -1.17
C ILE A 165 30.43 -2.11 0.27
N PRO A 166 29.79 -2.84 1.18
CA PRO A 166 30.34 -3.10 2.51
C PRO A 166 31.74 -3.72 2.41
N LEU A 167 32.72 -3.21 3.15
CA LEU A 167 34.11 -3.69 3.10
C LEU A 167 34.20 -5.21 3.36
N ALA A 168 33.52 -5.68 4.41
CA ALA A 168 33.50 -7.09 4.78
C ALA A 168 32.86 -8.01 3.72
N LEU A 169 31.98 -7.45 2.89
CA LEU A 169 31.35 -8.16 1.79
C LEU A 169 32.28 -8.16 0.56
N TYR A 170 32.90 -7.02 0.24
CA TYR A 170 33.82 -6.87 -0.88
C TYR A 170 34.99 -7.87 -0.82
N GLU A 171 35.54 -8.14 0.37
CA GLU A 171 36.64 -9.09 0.57
C GLU A 171 36.25 -10.56 0.36
N LYS A 172 34.95 -10.89 0.46
CA LYS A 172 34.46 -12.28 0.43
C LYS A 172 33.69 -12.62 -0.84
N LEU A 173 33.23 -11.61 -1.58
CA LEU A 173 32.44 -11.81 -2.79
C LEU A 173 33.31 -12.28 -3.96
N PRO A 174 32.90 -13.34 -4.68
CA PRO A 174 33.49 -13.64 -5.97
C PRO A 174 33.15 -12.52 -6.98
N ALA A 175 34.02 -12.33 -7.97
CA ALA A 175 33.87 -11.25 -8.97
C ALA A 175 32.52 -11.29 -9.70
N SER A 176 32.00 -12.48 -10.00
CA SER A 176 30.71 -12.67 -10.67
C SER A 176 29.51 -12.26 -9.80
N GLU A 177 29.57 -12.42 -8.48
CA GLU A 177 28.52 -11.94 -7.56
C GLU A 177 28.60 -10.43 -7.39
N LEU A 178 29.82 -9.87 -7.31
CA LEU A 178 30.03 -8.42 -7.28
C LEU A 178 29.43 -7.75 -8.53
N GLU A 179 29.64 -8.32 -9.71
CA GLU A 179 29.06 -7.81 -10.95
C GLU A 179 27.53 -7.82 -10.95
N GLN A 180 26.90 -8.87 -10.40
CA GLN A 180 25.45 -8.95 -10.26
C GLN A 180 24.91 -7.89 -9.29
N ILE A 181 25.62 -7.66 -8.17
CA ILE A 181 25.27 -6.63 -7.20
C ILE A 181 25.41 -5.25 -7.83
N VAL A 182 26.55 -4.95 -8.48
CA VAL A 182 26.77 -3.68 -9.16
C VAL A 182 25.73 -3.47 -10.26
N MET A 183 25.36 -4.52 -10.99
CA MET A 183 24.30 -4.44 -12.00
C MET A 183 22.96 -4.04 -11.37
N HIS A 184 22.54 -4.68 -10.26
CA HIS A 184 21.31 -4.35 -9.53
C HIS A 184 21.31 -2.89 -9.04
N GLU A 185 22.38 -2.49 -8.36
CA GLU A 185 22.55 -1.14 -7.84
C GLU A 185 22.52 -0.09 -8.97
N MET A 186 23.18 -0.37 -10.09
CA MET A 186 23.16 0.51 -11.25
C MET A 186 21.80 0.57 -11.94
N GLU A 187 20.95 -0.46 -11.84
CA GLU A 187 19.58 -0.40 -12.35
C GLU A 187 18.71 0.58 -11.56
N HIS A 188 18.91 0.74 -10.25
CA HIS A 188 18.29 1.84 -9.51
C HIS A 188 18.70 3.20 -10.11
N LEU A 189 20.00 3.41 -10.36
CA LEU A 189 20.47 4.66 -10.95
C LEU A 189 19.91 4.89 -12.36
N ARG A 190 19.83 3.85 -13.21
CA ARG A 190 19.26 3.94 -14.56
C ARG A 190 17.78 4.31 -14.56
N ARG A 191 17.02 3.82 -13.57
CA ARG A 191 15.58 4.08 -13.42
C ARG A 191 15.27 5.41 -12.74
N GLY A 192 16.26 6.12 -12.20
CA GLY A 192 16.02 7.37 -11.46
C GLY A 192 15.36 7.14 -10.10
N ASP A 193 15.61 5.97 -9.53
CA ASP A 193 15.03 5.51 -8.28
C ASP A 193 15.47 6.40 -7.08
N ASP A 194 16.63 7.03 -7.17
CA ASP A 194 17.09 8.04 -6.23
C ASP A 194 16.15 9.25 -6.15
N TRP A 195 15.74 9.79 -7.31
CA TRP A 195 14.77 10.89 -7.40
C TRP A 195 13.39 10.51 -6.89
N THR A 196 12.92 9.32 -7.24
CA THR A 196 11.63 8.81 -6.74
C THR A 196 11.68 8.64 -5.21
N ASN A 197 12.80 8.17 -4.65
CA ASN A 197 12.96 8.06 -3.20
C ASN A 197 12.97 9.45 -2.53
N LEU A 198 13.63 10.44 -3.12
CA LEU A 198 13.58 11.82 -2.63
C LEU A 198 12.14 12.34 -2.59
N LEU A 199 11.39 12.17 -3.69
CA LEU A 199 9.99 12.55 -3.75
C LEU A 199 9.18 11.87 -2.64
N GLN A 200 9.32 10.56 -2.44
CA GLN A 200 8.66 9.83 -1.35
C GLN A 200 8.96 10.43 0.03
N LYS A 201 10.25 10.72 0.32
CA LYS A 201 10.64 11.32 1.60
C LYS A 201 10.07 12.73 1.78
N LEU A 202 10.10 13.55 0.74
CA LEU A 202 9.49 14.89 0.78
C LEU A 202 7.98 14.81 0.99
N SER A 203 7.28 13.91 0.32
CA SER A 203 5.83 13.70 0.51
C SER A 203 5.48 13.34 1.96
N VAL A 204 6.26 12.45 2.59
CA VAL A 204 6.05 12.06 4.00
C VAL A 204 6.45 13.17 4.98
N VAL A 205 7.40 14.04 4.62
CA VAL A 205 7.72 15.25 5.40
C VAL A 205 6.59 16.27 5.32
N LEU A 206 6.00 16.47 4.14
CA LEU A 206 4.92 17.44 3.94
C LEU A 206 3.60 16.96 4.51
N PHE A 207 3.31 15.66 4.47
CA PHE A 207 2.03 15.09 4.88
C PHE A 207 2.23 13.85 5.77
N PRO A 208 2.87 14.01 6.95
CA PRO A 208 3.25 12.89 7.82
C PRO A 208 2.04 12.17 8.44
N LEU A 209 0.90 12.85 8.52
CA LEU A 209 -0.35 12.32 9.07
C LEU A 209 -1.16 11.49 8.07
N ASN A 210 -0.76 11.44 6.79
CA ASN A 210 -1.50 10.71 5.77
C ASN A 210 -1.03 9.24 5.68
N PRO A 211 -1.79 8.26 6.19
CA PRO A 211 -1.37 6.85 6.19
C PRO A 211 -1.27 6.26 4.78
N VAL A 212 -1.98 6.83 3.80
CA VAL A 212 -1.94 6.38 2.40
C VAL A 212 -0.55 6.60 1.81
N LEU A 213 0.10 7.74 2.11
CA LEU A 213 1.45 8.00 1.64
C LEU A 213 2.47 7.00 2.20
N LEU A 214 2.31 6.59 3.47
CA LEU A 214 3.14 5.56 4.08
C LEU A 214 2.92 4.18 3.45
N PHE A 215 1.69 3.86 3.08
CA PHE A 215 1.36 2.64 2.35
C PHE A 215 1.97 2.66 0.93
N VAL A 216 1.79 3.75 0.20
CA VAL A 216 2.34 3.94 -1.15
C VAL A 216 3.87 3.91 -1.13
N ASP A 217 4.52 4.51 -0.12
CA ASP A 217 5.97 4.46 0.07
C ASP A 217 6.48 3.00 0.15
N ARG A 218 5.89 2.19 1.03
CA ARG A 218 6.25 0.76 1.18
C ARG A 218 5.99 -0.02 -0.11
N ARG A 219 4.90 0.29 -0.81
CA ARG A 219 4.53 -0.38 -2.06
C ARG A 219 5.50 -0.04 -3.19
N LEU A 220 5.90 1.22 -3.29
CA LEU A 220 6.90 1.70 -4.24
C LEU A 220 8.25 1.04 -4.03
N CYS A 221 8.73 0.97 -2.78
CA CYS A 221 9.98 0.29 -2.45
C CYS A 221 9.95 -1.17 -2.94
N ALA A 222 8.87 -1.90 -2.62
CA ALA A 222 8.71 -3.28 -3.07
C ALA A 222 8.69 -3.42 -4.59
N GLU A 223 7.96 -2.58 -5.31
CA GLU A 223 7.87 -2.66 -6.78
C GLU A 223 9.19 -2.26 -7.48
N ARG A 224 9.99 -1.39 -6.86
CA ARG A 224 11.30 -0.99 -7.37
C ARG A 224 12.34 -2.11 -7.29
N GLU A 225 12.42 -2.80 -6.15
CA GLU A 225 13.28 -3.98 -6.01
C GLU A 225 12.92 -5.04 -7.06
N LEU A 226 11.63 -5.31 -7.22
CA LEU A 226 11.11 -6.25 -8.21
C LEU A 226 11.43 -5.83 -9.66
N ALA A 227 11.41 -4.52 -9.95
CA ALA A 227 11.75 -4.00 -11.26
C ALA A 227 13.25 -4.07 -11.58
N CYS A 228 14.10 -3.83 -10.59
CA CYS A 228 15.55 -4.00 -10.72
C CYS A 228 15.91 -5.48 -10.90
N ASP A 229 15.32 -6.38 -10.11
CA ASP A 229 15.49 -7.84 -10.25
C ASP A 229 15.10 -8.31 -11.66
N ASP A 230 13.92 -7.91 -12.15
CA ASP A 230 13.42 -8.29 -13.48
C ASP A 230 14.42 -7.85 -14.58
N ARG A 231 15.10 -6.71 -14.38
CA ARG A 231 16.07 -6.18 -15.34
C ARG A 231 17.41 -6.90 -15.30
N VAL A 232 17.94 -7.20 -14.11
CA VAL A 232 19.15 -8.02 -13.94
C VAL A 232 18.94 -9.41 -14.55
N LEU A 233 17.79 -10.04 -14.30
CA LEU A 233 17.45 -11.33 -14.88
C LEU A 233 17.36 -11.31 -16.41
N HIS A 234 16.83 -10.22 -16.98
CA HIS A 234 16.76 -10.06 -18.42
C HIS A 234 18.14 -9.95 -19.07
N LEU A 235 19.10 -9.30 -18.39
CA LEU A 235 20.46 -9.11 -18.91
C LEU A 235 21.34 -10.35 -18.74
N THR A 236 21.33 -10.96 -17.55
CA THR A 236 22.22 -12.08 -17.21
C THR A 236 21.70 -13.44 -17.67
N ARG A 237 20.38 -13.60 -17.77
CA ARG A 237 19.69 -14.89 -17.96
C ARG A 237 20.07 -15.97 -16.92
N ALA A 238 20.69 -15.59 -15.80
CA ALA A 238 21.26 -16.50 -14.81
C ALA A 238 20.45 -16.49 -13.49
N ARG A 239 19.21 -16.99 -13.52
CA ARG A 239 18.28 -16.91 -12.37
C ARG A 239 18.81 -17.55 -11.09
N LYS A 240 19.36 -18.77 -11.20
CA LYS A 240 19.88 -19.51 -10.04
C LYS A 240 21.08 -18.79 -9.42
N ALA A 241 22.04 -18.36 -10.25
CA ALA A 241 23.21 -17.61 -9.79
C ALA A 241 22.80 -16.31 -9.09
N TYR A 242 21.86 -15.56 -9.68
CA TYR A 242 21.35 -14.33 -9.06
C TYR A 242 20.60 -14.57 -7.74
N ALA A 243 19.76 -15.61 -7.68
CA ALA A 243 19.08 -15.99 -6.44
C ALA A 243 20.09 -16.39 -5.35
N THR A 244 21.14 -17.14 -5.69
CA THR A 244 22.23 -17.50 -4.76
C THR A 244 22.96 -16.25 -4.27
N CYS A 245 23.32 -15.33 -5.17
CA CYS A 245 23.96 -14.06 -4.82
C CYS A 245 23.12 -13.26 -3.80
N LEU A 246 21.80 -13.17 -4.01
CA LEU A 246 20.90 -12.49 -3.06
C LEU A 246 20.82 -13.20 -1.69
N VAL A 247 20.89 -14.53 -1.65
CA VAL A 247 20.90 -15.30 -0.39
C VAL A 247 22.22 -15.08 0.35
N ASN A 248 23.37 -15.19 -0.33
CA ASN A 248 24.69 -14.92 0.24
C ASN A 248 24.75 -13.49 0.83
N LEU A 249 24.20 -12.52 0.11
CA LEU A 249 24.11 -11.13 0.57
C LEU A 249 23.29 -11.00 1.86
N ALA A 250 22.20 -11.75 1.98
CA ALA A 250 21.35 -11.80 3.16
C ALA A 250 22.09 -12.34 4.37
N GLU A 251 22.80 -13.46 4.20
CA GLU A 251 23.54 -14.13 5.26
C GLU A 251 24.61 -13.20 5.83
N HIS A 252 25.36 -12.51 4.96
CA HIS A 252 26.33 -11.51 5.39
C HIS A 252 25.69 -10.33 6.15
N SER A 253 24.51 -9.87 5.74
CA SER A 253 23.78 -8.80 6.43
C SER A 253 23.22 -9.26 7.79
N MET A 254 22.75 -10.51 7.90
CA MET A 254 22.20 -11.06 9.14
C MET A 254 23.26 -11.30 10.22
N LEU A 255 24.44 -11.78 9.82
CA LEU A 255 25.56 -12.00 10.75
C LEU A 255 25.97 -10.71 11.49
N ARG A 256 25.88 -9.56 10.82
CA ARG A 256 26.13 -8.24 11.43
C ARG A 256 24.95 -7.67 12.24
N ARG A 257 23.71 -8.08 11.93
CA ARG A 257 22.49 -7.55 12.56
C ARG A 257 22.11 -8.23 13.88
N SER A 258 22.92 -9.21 14.32
CA SER A 258 22.77 -9.92 15.60
C SER A 258 22.78 -9.02 16.85
N ALA A 259 23.12 -7.73 16.74
CA ALA A 259 23.10 -6.77 17.85
C ALA A 259 21.83 -5.90 17.97
N SER A 260 20.83 -6.01 17.08
CA SER A 260 19.61 -5.18 17.17
C SER A 260 18.36 -5.96 16.76
N LEU A 261 17.97 -6.91 17.61
CA LEU A 261 16.67 -7.56 17.55
C LEU A 261 15.75 -6.91 18.58
N VAL A 262 15.10 -5.81 18.19
CA VAL A 262 14.02 -5.21 18.97
C VAL A 262 12.79 -5.01 18.08
N LEU A 263 11.76 -5.81 18.38
CA LEU A 263 10.32 -5.53 18.19
C LEU A 263 9.71 -5.44 16.78
N GLY A 264 10.31 -6.01 15.73
CA GLY A 264 9.73 -6.00 14.38
C GLY A 264 9.42 -7.36 13.73
N ALA A 265 9.70 -8.47 14.41
CA ALA A 265 9.79 -9.80 13.81
C ALA A 265 8.49 -10.63 13.82
N TRP A 266 7.34 -10.03 14.08
CA TRP A 266 6.07 -10.73 13.92
C TRP A 266 5.42 -10.32 12.59
N GLU A 267 5.13 -11.33 11.77
CA GLU A 267 4.46 -11.30 10.47
C GLU A 267 5.30 -11.02 9.19
N ARG A 268 5.20 -12.02 8.28
CA ARG A 268 5.51 -12.04 6.83
C ARG A 268 6.87 -12.62 6.46
N GLN A 269 6.85 -13.43 5.39
CA GLN A 269 8.04 -13.83 4.64
C GLN A 269 8.94 -12.61 4.44
N SER A 270 10.24 -12.74 4.69
CA SER A 270 11.19 -11.67 4.43
C SER A 270 11.03 -11.19 2.98
N GLU A 271 11.09 -9.87 2.78
CA GLU A 271 10.95 -9.25 1.44
C GLU A 271 11.90 -9.93 0.43
N LEU A 272 13.11 -10.25 0.90
CA LEU A 272 14.10 -11.03 0.17
C LEU A 272 13.63 -12.45 -0.17
N GLY A 273 13.06 -13.18 0.78
CA GLY A 273 12.52 -14.52 0.53
C GLY A 273 11.43 -14.51 -0.54
N ARG A 274 10.60 -13.47 -0.59
CA ARG A 274 9.62 -13.27 -1.66
C ARG A 274 10.30 -13.02 -3.01
N ARG A 275 11.36 -12.20 -3.06
CA ARG A 275 12.15 -11.93 -4.28
C ARG A 275 12.82 -13.20 -4.80
N VAL A 276 13.55 -13.92 -3.96
CA VAL A 276 14.22 -15.19 -4.31
C VAL A 276 13.21 -16.20 -4.86
N ARG A 277 12.08 -16.38 -4.18
CA ARG A 277 11.02 -17.30 -4.62
C ARG A 277 10.44 -16.90 -5.98
N ARG A 278 10.25 -15.59 -6.23
CA ARG A 278 9.80 -15.08 -7.53
C ARG A 278 10.83 -15.34 -8.63
N ILE A 279 12.11 -15.06 -8.36
CA ILE A 279 13.22 -15.29 -9.30
C ILE A 279 13.28 -16.77 -9.72
N LEU A 280 13.14 -17.69 -8.77
CA LEU A 280 13.23 -19.14 -9.01
C LEU A 280 11.99 -19.72 -9.72
N ARG A 281 10.79 -19.16 -9.50
CA ARG A 281 9.56 -19.58 -10.19
C ARG A 281 9.61 -19.34 -11.71
N GLY A 282 10.50 -18.47 -12.18
CA GLY A 282 10.65 -18.17 -13.59
C GLY A 282 9.77 -17.00 -14.05
N PRO A 283 9.84 -16.66 -15.34
CA PRO A 283 9.23 -15.45 -15.87
C PRO A 283 7.71 -15.60 -15.92
N GLU A 284 6.99 -14.64 -15.37
CA GLU A 284 5.55 -14.54 -15.58
C GLU A 284 5.26 -14.09 -17.02
N SER A 285 4.12 -14.52 -17.58
CA SER A 285 3.68 -14.07 -18.90
C SER A 285 3.47 -12.55 -18.88
N VAL A 286 4.27 -11.82 -19.65
CA VAL A 286 4.18 -10.36 -19.74
C VAL A 286 3.23 -9.96 -20.86
N MET A 287 2.39 -8.97 -20.57
CA MET A 287 1.45 -8.40 -21.52
C MET A 287 2.17 -7.79 -22.73
N GLY A 288 1.61 -7.98 -23.94
CA GLY A 288 2.18 -7.42 -25.17
C GLY A 288 2.28 -5.89 -25.14
N ARG A 289 3.28 -5.30 -25.82
CA ARG A 289 3.58 -3.85 -25.74
C ARG A 289 2.40 -2.94 -26.08
N ARG A 290 1.52 -3.32 -27.02
CA ARG A 290 0.33 -2.54 -27.38
C ARG A 290 -0.69 -2.53 -26.23
N GLN A 291 -1.06 -3.71 -25.74
CA GLN A 291 -1.99 -3.87 -24.62
C GLN A 291 -1.45 -3.22 -23.34
N MET A 292 -0.14 -3.34 -23.07
CA MET A 292 0.51 -2.66 -21.95
C MET A 292 0.38 -1.14 -22.02
N ARG A 293 0.59 -0.53 -23.18
CA ARG A 293 0.39 0.91 -23.37
C ARG A 293 -1.07 1.31 -23.16
N LEU A 294 -2.00 0.57 -23.75
CA LEU A 294 -3.44 0.85 -23.60
C LEU A 294 -3.88 0.78 -22.13
N VAL A 295 -3.51 -0.27 -21.40
CA VAL A 295 -3.86 -0.42 -19.98
C VAL A 295 -3.22 0.68 -19.15
N THR A 296 -1.93 0.98 -19.36
CA THR A 296 -1.24 2.03 -18.59
C THR A 296 -1.88 3.40 -18.85
N SER A 297 -2.16 3.73 -20.11
CA SER A 297 -2.83 4.99 -20.47
C SER A 297 -4.23 5.07 -19.88
N ALA A 298 -5.01 3.98 -19.92
CA ALA A 298 -6.35 3.92 -19.33
C ALA A 298 -6.31 4.11 -17.81
N LEU A 299 -5.35 3.49 -17.11
CA LEU A 299 -5.19 3.66 -15.67
C LEU A 299 -4.75 5.08 -15.29
N LEU A 300 -3.83 5.68 -16.04
CA LEU A 300 -3.40 7.06 -15.81
C LEU A 300 -4.54 8.05 -16.07
N LEU A 301 -5.29 7.86 -17.16
CA LEU A 301 -6.45 8.68 -17.47
C LEU A 301 -7.53 8.53 -16.40
N GLY A 302 -7.85 7.30 -15.99
CA GLY A 302 -8.82 7.02 -14.93
C GLY A 302 -8.41 7.60 -13.57
N MET A 303 -7.11 7.62 -13.28
CA MET A 303 -6.58 8.25 -12.07
C MET A 303 -6.68 9.78 -12.12
N MET A 304 -6.40 10.38 -13.28
CA MET A 304 -6.54 11.83 -13.49
C MET A 304 -8.01 12.26 -13.39
N THR A 305 -8.92 11.56 -14.07
CA THR A 305 -10.36 11.85 -13.98
C THR A 305 -10.89 11.58 -12.58
N GLY A 306 -10.52 10.47 -11.95
CA GLY A 306 -10.90 10.13 -10.59
C GLY A 306 -10.42 11.15 -9.55
N ALA A 307 -9.17 11.60 -9.63
CA ALA A 307 -8.65 12.66 -8.77
C ALA A 307 -9.41 13.98 -8.99
N PHE A 308 -9.76 14.31 -10.23
CA PHE A 308 -10.51 15.51 -10.56
C PHE A 308 -11.98 15.45 -10.09
N THR A 309 -12.63 14.29 -10.16
CA THR A 309 -13.99 14.12 -9.63
C THR A 309 -13.99 14.16 -8.11
N LEU A 310 -13.04 13.48 -7.46
CA LEU A 310 -12.89 13.50 -6.01
C LEU A 310 -12.63 14.93 -5.49
N ALA A 311 -11.81 15.70 -6.20
CA ALA A 311 -11.54 17.10 -5.90
C ALA A 311 -12.81 18.00 -5.89
N ARG A 312 -13.88 17.58 -6.56
CA ARG A 312 -15.18 18.30 -6.61
C ARG A 312 -16.18 17.84 -5.56
N GLU A 313 -15.92 16.73 -4.86
CA GLU A 313 -16.82 16.23 -3.82
C GLU A 313 -16.83 17.17 -2.59
N PRO A 314 -17.99 17.30 -1.90
CA PRO A 314 -18.10 18.14 -0.71
C PRO A 314 -17.20 17.62 0.41
N GLN A 315 -16.64 18.56 1.19
CA GLN A 315 -15.84 18.20 2.36
C GLN A 315 -16.71 17.48 3.39
N LEU A 316 -16.32 16.27 3.79
CA LEU A 316 -17.03 15.51 4.83
C LEU A 316 -16.98 16.22 6.20
N ILE A 317 -15.91 16.96 6.46
CA ILE A 317 -15.67 17.69 7.71
C ILE A 317 -15.48 19.15 7.39
N SER A 318 -16.25 20.01 8.06
CA SER A 318 -16.08 21.45 8.00
C SER A 318 -15.73 21.99 9.39
N PHE A 319 -14.74 22.87 9.45
CA PHE A 319 -14.35 23.55 10.67
C PHE A 319 -15.00 24.93 10.70
N ALA A 320 -16.03 25.07 11.54
CA ALA A 320 -16.77 26.32 11.68
C ALA A 320 -16.84 26.70 13.17
N PRO A 321 -16.93 28.00 13.51
CA PRO A 321 -17.34 28.41 14.84
C PRO A 321 -18.66 27.69 15.16
N ARG A 322 -18.75 27.10 16.35
CA ARG A 322 -19.95 26.41 16.82
C ARG A 322 -21.14 27.34 16.52
N PRO A 323 -22.17 26.89 15.78
CA PRO A 323 -23.34 27.74 15.59
C PRO A 323 -23.81 28.08 17.00
N ALA A 324 -23.90 29.38 17.30
CA ALA A 324 -24.66 29.80 18.44
C ALA A 324 -26.00 29.06 18.30
N LEU A 325 -26.35 28.23 19.30
CA LEU A 325 -27.71 27.72 19.40
C LEU A 325 -28.62 28.90 19.05
N PRO A 326 -29.65 28.74 18.19
CA PRO A 326 -30.57 29.83 17.95
C PRO A 326 -30.99 30.27 19.34
N MET A 327 -30.52 31.46 19.74
CA MET A 327 -30.94 32.10 20.97
C MET A 327 -32.41 32.23 20.71
N GLU A 328 -33.17 31.32 21.35
CA GLU A 328 -34.60 31.16 21.26
C GLU A 328 -35.14 32.56 21.11
N ALA A 329 -35.59 32.86 19.87
CA ALA A 329 -35.82 34.23 19.44
C ALA A 329 -36.64 34.85 20.55
N SER A 330 -36.02 35.77 21.31
CA SER A 330 -36.68 36.45 22.41
C SER A 330 -37.99 36.91 21.80
N ILE A 331 -39.09 36.33 22.28
CA ILE A 331 -40.43 36.63 21.81
C ILE A 331 -40.60 38.10 22.20
N MET A 332 -40.21 38.99 21.31
CA MET A 332 -40.64 40.37 21.33
C MET A 332 -42.16 40.27 21.29
N PRO A 333 -42.89 40.75 22.31
CA PRO A 333 -44.33 40.75 22.26
C PRO A 333 -44.69 41.54 21.00
N ALA A 334 -45.39 40.87 20.07
CA ALA A 334 -45.76 41.43 18.79
C ALA A 334 -46.33 42.84 19.01
N ALA A 335 -45.59 43.86 18.55
CA ALA A 335 -46.16 45.19 18.42
C ALA A 335 -47.40 45.02 17.54
N ARG A 336 -48.58 45.22 18.13
CA ARG A 336 -49.88 45.18 17.45
C ARG A 336 -49.83 46.13 16.26
N TYR A 337 -49.62 45.56 15.08
CA TYR A 337 -49.95 46.24 13.84
C TYR A 337 -51.47 46.21 13.73
N VAL A 338 -52.13 47.31 14.09
CA VAL A 338 -53.56 47.49 13.81
C VAL A 338 -53.67 48.04 12.39
N PRO A 339 -54.14 47.27 11.40
CA PRO A 339 -54.42 47.85 10.09
C PRO A 339 -55.65 48.76 10.24
N ALA A 340 -55.51 50.03 9.85
CA ALA A 340 -56.64 50.93 9.70
C ALA A 340 -57.56 50.37 8.61
N SER A 341 -58.71 49.84 9.01
CA SER A 341 -59.74 49.37 8.09
C SER A 341 -60.40 50.57 7.40
N PHE A 342 -60.11 50.74 6.11
CA PHE A 342 -60.89 51.56 5.20
C PHE A 342 -62.33 51.00 5.14
N ARG A 343 -63.32 51.85 5.44
CA ARG A 343 -64.74 51.54 5.19
C ARG A 343 -65.01 51.68 3.70
N THR A 344 -65.29 50.56 3.04
CA THR A 344 -65.96 50.56 1.74
C THR A 344 -67.25 49.78 1.90
N THR A 345 -68.38 50.48 1.83
CA THR A 345 -69.73 49.91 1.80
C THR A 345 -69.94 49.13 0.50
N MET A 346 -70.25 47.85 0.60
CA MET A 346 -70.88 47.06 -0.48
C MET A 346 -72.04 46.22 0.10
N PRO A 347 -73.10 45.96 -0.69
CA PRO A 347 -74.36 45.44 -0.18
C PRO A 347 -74.39 43.91 -0.02
N ALA A 348 -75.37 43.46 0.76
CA ALA A 348 -75.49 42.15 1.39
C ALA A 348 -75.38 40.92 0.47
N LEU A 349 -74.49 40.01 0.83
CA LEU A 349 -74.46 38.62 0.36
C LEU A 349 -75.27 37.74 1.33
N LYS A 350 -76.20 36.95 0.78
CA LYS A 350 -76.98 35.93 1.50
C LYS A 350 -76.05 34.86 2.07
N MET A 351 -76.14 34.61 3.38
CA MET A 351 -75.55 33.44 4.03
C MET A 351 -76.27 32.17 3.58
N VAL A 352 -75.49 31.13 3.27
CA VAL A 352 -75.95 29.74 3.21
C VAL A 352 -75.25 29.03 4.37
N ASP A 353 -76.06 28.51 5.30
CA ASP A 353 -75.59 27.74 6.44
C ASP A 353 -75.14 26.34 6.00
N THR A 354 -73.83 26.08 6.06
CA THR A 354 -73.28 24.73 5.89
C THR A 354 -73.01 24.11 7.25
N VAL A 355 -73.90 23.19 7.66
CA VAL A 355 -73.77 22.36 8.86
C VAL A 355 -72.77 21.22 8.60
N PHE A 356 -71.73 21.12 9.42
CA PHE A 356 -70.81 19.98 9.42
C PHE A 356 -71.38 18.85 10.29
N HIS A 357 -71.61 17.67 9.70
CA HIS A 357 -71.85 16.43 10.44
C HIS A 357 -70.54 15.65 10.61
N LEU A 358 -70.11 15.47 11.86
CA LEU A 358 -69.09 14.47 12.23
C LEU A 358 -69.72 13.06 12.27
N PRO A 359 -69.12 12.04 11.62
CA PRO A 359 -69.54 10.66 11.80
C PRO A 359 -69.05 10.12 13.15
N ALA A 360 -69.97 9.53 13.91
CA ALA A 360 -69.72 8.84 15.17
C ALA A 360 -68.92 7.54 14.96
N ALA A 361 -68.11 7.21 15.96
CA ALA A 361 -67.35 5.97 16.08
C ALA A 361 -68.28 4.75 16.20
N SER A 362 -67.90 3.66 15.54
CA SER A 362 -68.54 2.34 15.69
C SER A 362 -67.54 1.36 16.32
N PRO A 363 -67.92 0.57 17.34
CA PRO A 363 -67.05 -0.40 17.98
C PRO A 363 -67.29 -1.80 17.38
N ASP A 364 -66.24 -2.42 16.83
CA ASP A 364 -65.94 -3.84 17.04
C ASP A 364 -64.78 -4.27 16.13
N LYS A 365 -63.72 -4.81 16.73
CA LYS A 365 -62.87 -5.87 16.16
C LYS A 365 -61.83 -6.31 17.20
N GLN A 366 -61.96 -7.57 17.58
CA GLN A 366 -61.13 -8.31 18.53
C GLN A 366 -59.64 -8.38 18.12
N PRO A 367 -58.73 -8.58 19.10
CA PRO A 367 -57.29 -8.56 18.86
C PRO A 367 -56.77 -9.92 18.34
N VAL A 368 -56.12 -9.91 17.17
CA VAL A 368 -55.34 -11.05 16.67
C VAL A 368 -53.90 -10.93 17.15
N LYS A 369 -53.44 -11.97 17.88
CA LYS A 369 -52.07 -12.14 18.41
C LYS A 369 -51.01 -12.25 17.29
N PRO A 370 -49.76 -11.83 17.55
CA PRO A 370 -48.67 -11.91 16.59
C PRO A 370 -48.13 -13.35 16.45
N ALA A 371 -48.05 -13.84 15.22
CA ALA A 371 -47.43 -15.12 14.89
C ALA A 371 -45.89 -14.99 14.84
N ILE A 372 -45.24 -15.82 15.65
CA ILE A 372 -43.80 -15.99 15.79
C ILE A 372 -43.28 -16.79 14.58
N ALA A 373 -42.31 -16.24 13.85
CA ALA A 373 -41.58 -16.97 12.81
C ALA A 373 -40.45 -17.83 13.45
N PRO A 374 -40.34 -19.14 13.18
CA PRO A 374 -39.29 -19.97 13.73
C PRO A 374 -38.00 -19.95 12.89
N LYS A 375 -36.86 -19.98 13.58
CA LYS A 375 -35.50 -20.21 13.06
C LYS A 375 -35.35 -21.65 12.53
N PRO A 376 -34.60 -21.90 11.45
CA PRO A 376 -34.17 -23.25 11.13
C PRO A 376 -32.86 -23.60 11.84
N ARG A 377 -32.92 -24.63 12.70
CA ARG A 377 -31.80 -25.45 13.20
C ARG A 377 -32.26 -26.90 13.02
N LEU A 378 -31.60 -27.72 12.20
CA LEU A 378 -30.61 -28.75 12.56
C LEU A 378 -30.59 -29.72 11.35
N ARG A 379 -29.52 -30.42 10.97
CA ARG A 379 -28.92 -31.54 11.71
C ARG A 379 -27.59 -31.96 11.05
N LYS A 380 -26.59 -32.22 11.87
CA LYS A 380 -25.46 -33.11 11.54
C LYS A 380 -26.01 -34.55 11.51
N ALA A 381 -25.80 -35.25 10.41
CA ALA A 381 -25.98 -36.70 10.34
C ALA A 381 -24.58 -37.33 10.25
N VAL A 382 -24.11 -37.86 11.38
CA VAL A 382 -22.99 -38.80 11.44
C VAL A 382 -23.59 -40.18 11.16
N ARG A 383 -23.15 -40.84 10.09
CA ARG A 383 -23.41 -42.26 9.83
C ARG A 383 -22.10 -43.02 9.94
N THR A 384 -21.97 -43.82 10.97
CA THR A 384 -21.05 -44.95 11.08
C THR A 384 -21.63 -46.14 10.30
N ILE A 385 -20.83 -46.79 9.45
CA ILE A 385 -21.15 -48.08 8.82
C ILE A 385 -19.94 -49.02 9.06
N PRO A 386 -20.16 -50.29 9.44
CA PRO A 386 -19.12 -51.20 9.89
C PRO A 386 -18.38 -51.88 8.73
N ALA A 387 -17.21 -52.43 9.05
CA ALA A 387 -16.38 -53.22 8.16
C ALA A 387 -16.98 -54.61 7.92
N ASN A 388 -17.17 -55.01 6.66
CA ASN A 388 -16.71 -56.31 6.15
C ASN A 388 -17.04 -56.56 4.66
N ARG A 389 -16.07 -57.25 4.01
CA ARG A 389 -16.08 -57.93 2.70
C ARG A 389 -16.15 -57.07 1.42
N ILE A 390 -14.97 -56.94 0.82
CA ILE A 390 -14.74 -56.58 -0.59
C ILE A 390 -14.74 -57.89 -1.40
N THR A 391 -15.53 -57.94 -2.47
CA THR A 391 -15.47 -58.97 -3.53
C THR A 391 -14.97 -58.34 -4.84
N LEU A 392 -14.23 -59.12 -5.64
CA LEU A 392 -13.40 -58.73 -6.80
C LEU A 392 -14.14 -58.19 -8.05
N ALA A 393 -15.38 -57.68 -7.91
CA ALA A 393 -16.18 -57.18 -9.03
C ALA A 393 -16.29 -55.64 -9.13
N ASP A 394 -15.80 -54.87 -8.15
CA ASP A 394 -15.89 -53.40 -8.15
C ASP A 394 -14.68 -52.66 -8.79
N ILE A 395 -13.78 -53.38 -9.47
CA ILE A 395 -12.51 -52.81 -9.98
C ILE A 395 -12.66 -52.21 -11.39
N SER A 396 -13.71 -52.53 -12.15
CA SER A 396 -13.86 -52.09 -13.55
C SER A 396 -14.62 -50.77 -13.74
N GLU A 397 -15.40 -50.28 -12.77
CA GLU A 397 -16.11 -48.98 -12.89
C GLU A 397 -15.36 -47.78 -12.30
N ARG A 398 -14.19 -47.97 -11.68
CA ARG A 398 -13.36 -46.87 -11.17
C ARG A 398 -12.43 -46.22 -12.20
N ARG A 399 -12.50 -46.62 -13.47
CA ARG A 399 -11.69 -46.01 -14.55
C ARG A 399 -12.26 -44.69 -15.08
N ALA A 400 -13.46 -44.26 -14.64
CA ALA A 400 -14.09 -43.00 -15.06
C ALA A 400 -14.10 -41.90 -13.97
N LEU A 401 -13.48 -42.11 -12.79
CA LEU A 401 -13.55 -41.14 -11.67
C LEU A 401 -12.20 -40.88 -10.97
N SER A 402 -11.08 -41.03 -11.70
CA SER A 402 -9.70 -40.88 -11.18
C SER A 402 -9.09 -39.48 -11.33
N SER A 403 -9.87 -38.39 -11.17
CA SER A 403 -9.35 -37.02 -11.33
C SER A 403 -9.21 -36.19 -10.04
N ARG A 404 -9.35 -36.79 -8.85
CA ARG A 404 -9.01 -36.12 -7.57
C ARG A 404 -8.53 -37.11 -6.50
N MET A 405 -7.22 -37.32 -6.42
CA MET A 405 -6.52 -37.66 -5.17
C MET A 405 -5.04 -37.26 -5.28
N PRO A 406 -4.37 -36.91 -4.17
CA PRO A 406 -3.06 -36.30 -4.17
C PRO A 406 -2.02 -37.31 -4.65
N GLN A 407 -1.06 -36.84 -5.46
CA GLN A 407 0.11 -37.62 -5.83
C GLN A 407 0.83 -38.03 -4.53
N ARG A 408 0.78 -39.32 -4.20
CA ARG A 408 1.78 -39.92 -3.32
C ARG A 408 3.10 -39.80 -4.07
N ALA A 409 3.92 -38.80 -3.72
CA ALA A 409 5.29 -38.73 -4.17
C ALA A 409 6.05 -39.92 -3.57
N ALA A 410 6.35 -40.91 -4.41
CA ALA A 410 7.28 -41.97 -4.06
C ALA A 410 8.66 -41.34 -3.84
N VAL A 411 9.20 -41.47 -2.64
CA VAL A 411 10.57 -41.07 -2.35
C VAL A 411 11.50 -42.17 -2.88
N LEU A 412 12.27 -41.86 -3.92
CA LEU A 412 13.39 -42.68 -4.34
C LEU A 412 14.61 -42.28 -3.50
N VAL A 413 14.87 -43.01 -2.42
CA VAL A 413 16.12 -42.87 -1.66
C VAL A 413 17.17 -43.72 -2.36
N LEU A 414 18.07 -43.09 -3.11
CA LEU A 414 19.29 -43.75 -3.57
C LEU A 414 20.32 -43.64 -2.44
N THR A 415 20.43 -44.68 -1.62
CA THR A 415 21.65 -44.91 -0.83
C THR A 415 22.52 -45.90 -1.60
N ASP A 416 23.50 -45.40 -2.34
CA ASP A 416 24.75 -46.14 -2.42
C ASP A 416 25.67 -45.60 -1.31
N TRP A 417 26.25 -46.54 -0.58
CA TRP A 417 27.23 -46.27 0.45
C TRP A 417 28.44 -47.12 0.09
N THR A 418 29.28 -46.59 -0.80
CA THR A 418 30.65 -47.08 -0.98
C THR A 418 31.61 -45.91 -1.20
N GLY A 419 32.15 -45.40 -0.08
CA GLY A 419 33.59 -45.14 0.03
C GLY A 419 34.24 -44.01 -0.78
N VAL A 420 33.69 -42.78 -0.80
CA VAL A 420 34.46 -41.60 -1.27
C VAL A 420 34.33 -40.44 -0.27
N PRO A 421 35.44 -39.80 0.16
CA PRO A 421 35.40 -38.66 1.05
C PRO A 421 35.08 -37.40 0.24
N LEU A 422 33.80 -37.19 -0.07
CA LEU A 422 33.33 -35.88 -0.55
C LEU A 422 32.89 -35.03 0.64
N PRO A 423 33.15 -33.70 0.65
CA PRO A 423 32.67 -32.82 1.70
C PRO A 423 31.14 -32.80 1.72
N PRO A 424 30.50 -32.72 2.90
CA PRO A 424 29.04 -32.75 3.01
C PRO A 424 28.42 -31.62 2.20
N ARG A 425 27.61 -31.95 1.20
CA ARG A 425 26.86 -30.99 0.39
C ARG A 425 25.46 -30.79 0.95
N LEU A 426 25.07 -29.53 1.12
CA LEU A 426 23.73 -29.14 1.54
C LEU A 426 22.73 -29.45 0.41
N GLY A 427 21.72 -30.26 0.69
CA GLY A 427 20.64 -30.57 -0.25
C GLY A 427 19.35 -29.86 0.16
N LEU A 428 18.85 -28.96 -0.69
CA LEU A 428 17.60 -28.24 -0.44
C LEU A 428 16.51 -28.86 -1.30
N VAL A 429 15.60 -29.60 -0.66
CA VAL A 429 14.46 -30.24 -1.33
C VAL A 429 13.21 -29.45 -1.00
N VAL A 430 12.60 -28.84 -2.02
CA VAL A 430 11.33 -28.15 -1.89
C VAL A 430 10.23 -29.13 -2.31
N SER A 431 9.39 -29.54 -1.35
CA SER A 431 8.17 -30.31 -1.62
C SER A 431 7.00 -29.34 -1.82
N ASP A 432 6.05 -29.70 -2.68
CA ASP A 432 4.87 -28.89 -3.03
C ASP A 432 3.78 -28.85 -1.94
N ASP A 433 4.02 -29.47 -0.77
CA ASP A 433 3.11 -29.36 0.36
C ASP A 433 3.38 -28.12 1.24
N ILE A 434 2.35 -27.70 1.98
CA ILE A 434 2.18 -26.43 2.73
C ILE A 434 3.33 -26.10 3.71
N TYR A 435 4.25 -27.04 3.96
CA TYR A 435 5.41 -26.88 4.82
C TYR A 435 6.69 -27.17 4.05
N SER A 436 7.56 -26.17 3.96
CA SER A 436 8.90 -26.33 3.42
C SER A 436 9.81 -26.84 4.54
N TYR A 437 10.67 -27.84 4.28
CA TYR A 437 11.66 -28.32 5.24
C TYR A 437 13.06 -28.19 4.64
N ALA A 438 14.05 -27.86 5.47
CA ALA A 438 15.47 -27.89 5.13
C ALA A 438 16.16 -28.96 5.97
N ALA A 439 16.91 -29.86 5.33
CA ALA A 439 17.71 -30.87 6.02
C ALA A 439 19.19 -30.47 5.96
N VAL A 440 19.82 -30.31 7.12
CA VAL A 440 21.25 -30.00 7.26
C VAL A 440 21.96 -31.23 7.81
N PRO A 441 22.97 -31.79 7.12
CA PRO A 441 23.76 -32.90 7.65
C PRO A 441 24.61 -32.43 8.82
N THR A 442 24.65 -33.24 9.89
CA THR A 442 25.45 -33.03 11.10
C THR A 442 26.29 -34.29 11.39
N PRO A 443 27.34 -34.21 12.21
CA PRO A 443 28.22 -35.35 12.49
C PRO A 443 27.50 -36.59 13.04
N ASN A 444 26.34 -36.42 13.67
CA ASN A 444 25.56 -37.50 14.30
C ASN A 444 24.16 -37.69 13.67
N GLY A 445 23.91 -37.17 12.47
CA GLY A 445 22.61 -37.34 11.79
C GLY A 445 22.16 -36.12 10.99
N TRP A 446 20.86 -35.90 10.89
CA TRP A 446 20.27 -34.80 10.12
C TRP A 446 19.48 -33.85 11.02
N LEU A 447 19.73 -32.55 10.88
CA LEU A 447 18.90 -31.51 11.47
C LEU A 447 17.83 -31.13 10.45
N ILE A 448 16.56 -31.42 10.76
CA ILE A 448 15.42 -31.06 9.89
C ILE A 448 14.76 -29.81 10.47
N VAL A 449 14.77 -28.72 9.71
CA VAL A 449 14.19 -27.43 10.07
C VAL A 449 12.95 -27.19 9.22
N GLN A 450 11.81 -26.94 9.86
CA GLN A 450 10.59 -26.50 9.18
C GLN A 450 10.69 -24.99 8.92
N LEU A 451 10.58 -24.58 7.65
CA LEU A 451 10.77 -23.20 7.15
C LEU A 451 9.48 -22.38 7.15
#